data_AF-A0A7C5DRN3-F1
#
_entry.id   AF-A0A7C5DRN3-F1
#
_cell.length_a   1.000
_cell.length_b   1.000
_cell.length_c   1.000
_cell.angle_alpha   90.00
_cell.angle_beta   90.00
_cell.angle_gamma   90.00
#
_symmetry.space_group_name_H-M   'P 1'
#
loop_
_entity.id
_entity.type
_entity.pdbx_description
1 polymer ?
#
loop_
_entity_poly.entity_id
_entity_poly.type
_entity_poly.pdbx_seq_one_letter_code
_entity_poly.pdbx_strand_id
1 'polypeptide(L)' 'MWHVYICDRNGTLYTGITTDLEPRMHQHGARLLYSEPYSDRFQAAKREKQIKGWRRAKKLALIGKVSLP' A
#
# COMPACT_ATOMS: atom_id res chain seq x y z
N MET A 1 -6.82 7.22 -11.31
CA MET A 1 -7.40 6.61 -10.10
C MET A 1 -6.34 6.65 -9.00
N TRP A 2 -6.70 6.90 -7.74
CA TRP A 2 -5.71 6.85 -6.64
C TRP A 2 -5.62 5.44 -6.10
N HIS A 3 -4.44 5.04 -5.64
CA HIS A 3 -4.21 3.75 -5.02
C HIS A 3 -3.58 3.97 -3.66
N VAL A 4 -4.06 3.24 -2.65
CA VAL A 4 -3.34 3.01 -1.40
C VAL A 4 -2.55 1.72 -1.56
N TYR A 5 -1.30 1.70 -1.13
CA TYR A 5 -0.46 0.51 -1.25
C TYR A 5 0.30 0.18 0.03
N ILE A 6 0.64 -1.11 0.15
CA ILE A 6 1.67 -1.59 1.07
C ILE A 6 2.75 -2.26 0.23
N CYS A 7 4.01 -1.87 0.46
CA CYS A 7 5.15 -2.51 -0.18
C CYS A 7 6.19 -2.94 0.85
N ASP A 8 6.97 -3.95 0.49
CA ASP A 8 8.18 -4.33 1.21
C ASP A 8 9.38 -3.67 0.56
N ARG A 9 10.23 -3.07 1.37
CA ARG A 9 11.55 -2.62 0.96
C ARG A 9 12.54 -3.12 2.01
N ASN A 10 13.29 -4.15 1.65
CA ASN A 10 14.29 -4.80 2.51
C ASN A 10 13.72 -5.22 3.88
N GLY A 11 12.53 -5.86 3.90
CA GLY A 11 11.89 -6.35 5.13
C GLY A 11 11.08 -5.30 5.91
N THR A 12 11.17 -4.02 5.52
CA THR A 12 10.38 -2.94 6.11
C THR A 12 9.12 -2.70 5.28
N LEU A 13 7.96 -2.71 5.97
CA LEU A 13 6.67 -2.44 5.35
C LEU A 13 6.41 -0.94 5.28
N TYR A 14 6.26 -0.42 4.07
CA TYR A 14 5.87 0.95 3.80
C TYR A 14 4.41 1.03 3.38
N THR A 15 3.75 2.14 3.72
CA THR A 15 2.37 2.41 3.31
C THR A 15 2.34 3.79 2.68
N GLY A 16 1.75 3.88 1.48
CA GLY A 16 1.69 5.11 0.71
C GLY A 16 0.44 5.20 -0.15
N ILE A 17 0.27 6.35 -0.81
CA ILE A 17 -0.69 6.53 -1.89
C ILE A 17 0.00 7.00 -3.17
N THR A 18 -0.53 6.63 -4.32
CA THR A 18 -0.04 7.06 -5.63
C THR A 18 -1.14 6.97 -6.68
N THR A 19 -1.01 7.70 -7.77
CA THR A 19 -1.81 7.45 -8.99
C THR A 19 -1.13 6.47 -9.93
N ASP A 20 0.14 6.14 -9.68
CA ASP A 20 0.95 5.26 -10.51
C ASP A 20 1.87 4.37 -9.64
N LEU A 21 1.63 3.06 -9.65
CA LEU A 21 2.28 2.10 -8.76
C LEU A 21 3.61 1.59 -9.32
N GLU A 22 3.67 1.26 -10.61
CA GLU A 22 4.84 0.63 -11.24
C GLU A 22 6.10 1.51 -11.16
N PRO A 23 6.09 2.78 -11.60
CA PRO A 23 7.24 3.66 -11.51
C PRO A 23 7.65 3.86 -10.05
N ARG A 24 6.69 3.90 -9.13
CA ARG A 24 6.94 4.11 -7.71
C ARG A 24 7.66 2.91 -7.09
N MET A 25 7.26 1.69 -7.42
CA MET A 25 7.92 0.47 -6.96
C MET A 25 9.32 0.35 -7.54
N HIS A 26 9.46 0.60 -8.85
CA HIS A 26 10.74 0.55 -9.54
C HIS A 26 11.73 1.57 -8.98
N GLN A 27 11.33 2.85 -8.84
CA GLN A 27 12.17 3.92 -8.30
C GLN A 27 12.72 3.62 -6.90
N HIS A 28 11.95 2.92 -6.07
CA HIS A 28 12.31 2.64 -4.68
C HIS A 28 12.89 1.24 -4.46
N GLY A 29 12.99 0.41 -5.51
CA GLY A 29 13.38 -1.00 -5.40
C GLY A 29 12.48 -1.76 -4.41
N ALA A 30 11.18 -1.47 -4.43
CA ALA A 30 10.22 -2.00 -3.48
C ALA A 30 9.32 -3.05 -4.15
N ARG A 31 8.96 -4.10 -3.41
CA ARG A 31 8.01 -5.12 -3.86
C ARG A 31 6.60 -4.76 -3.41
N LEU A 32 5.69 -4.56 -4.34
CA LEU A 32 4.27 -4.35 -4.03
C LEU A 32 3.69 -5.60 -3.37
N LEU A 33 3.01 -5.44 -2.24
CA LEU A 33 2.35 -6.54 -1.52
C LEU A 33 0.83 -6.39 -1.49
N TYR A 34 0.34 -5.16 -1.58
CA TYR A 34 -1.09 -4.83 -1.53
C TYR A 34 -1.34 -3.53 -2.27
N SER A 35 -2.46 -3.46 -2.99
CA SER A 35 -2.99 -2.19 -3.50
C SER A 35 -4.51 -2.16 -3.46
N GLU A 36 -5.08 -0.98 -3.22
CA GLU A 36 -6.53 -0.74 -3.13
C GLU A 36 -6.87 0.56 -3.86
N PRO A 37 -7.78 0.54 -4.85
CA PRO A 37 -8.13 1.73 -5.63
C PRO A 37 -9.15 2.63 -4.91
N TYR A 38 -9.08 3.93 -5.19
CA TYR A 38 -9.94 4.98 -4.66
C TYR A 38 -10.22 6.03 -5.74
N SER A 39 -11.44 6.57 -5.74
CA SER A 39 -11.89 7.58 -6.71
C SER A 39 -11.15 8.90 -6.57
N ASP A 40 -10.75 9.26 -5.35
CA ASP A 40 -10.13 10.54 -5.04
C ASP A 40 -9.00 10.42 -4.02
N ARG A 41 -8.15 11.46 -4.00
CA ARG A 41 -6.96 11.55 -3.14
C ARG A 41 -7.33 11.54 -1.66
N PHE A 42 -8.45 12.15 -1.28
CA PHE A 42 -8.82 12.33 0.12
C PHE A 42 -9.20 10.99 0.76
N GLN A 43 -10.00 10.17 0.06
CA GLN A 43 -10.32 8.82 0.50
C GLN A 43 -9.07 7.94 0.62
N ALA A 44 -8.18 8.00 -0.38
CA ALA A 44 -6.92 7.27 -0.34
C ALA A 44 -6.06 7.71 0.87
N ALA A 45 -5.90 9.01 1.10
CA ALA A 45 -5.13 9.54 2.23
C ALA A 45 -5.74 9.16 3.59
N LYS A 46 -7.07 9.19 3.71
CA LYS A 46 -7.78 8.75 4.92
C LYS A 46 -7.50 7.28 5.22
N ARG A 47 -7.54 6.43 4.20
CA ARG A 47 -7.21 5.00 4.32
C ARG A 47 -5.74 4.78 4.67
N GLU A 48 -4.84 5.49 4.02
CA GLU A 48 -3.40 5.43 4.30
C GLU A 48 -3.12 5.76 5.77
N LYS A 49 -3.74 6.82 6.32
CA LYS A 49 -3.64 7.18 7.73
C LYS A 49 -4.14 6.07 8.66
N GLN A 50 -5.26 5.43 8.32
CA GLN A 50 -5.76 4.28 9.08
C GLN A 50 -4.74 3.14 9.10
N ILE A 51 -4.22 2.74 7.94
CA ILE A 51 -3.28 1.62 7.81
C ILE A 51 -1.95 1.95 8.51
N LYS A 52 -1.45 3.19 8.41
CA LYS A 52 -0.22 3.63 9.10
C LYS A 52 -0.31 3.42 10.61
N GLY A 53 -1.47 3.67 11.21
CA GLY A 53 -1.73 3.45 12.64
C GLY A 53 -1.91 1.99 13.07
N TRP A 54 -1.93 1.04 12.14
CA TRP A 54 -2.09 -0.38 12.48
C TRP A 54 -0.79 -1.04 12.93
N ARG A 55 -0.92 -1.99 13.86
CA ARG A 55 0.14 -2.94 14.20
C ARG A 55 0.52 -3.79 12.98
N ARG A 56 1.78 -4.24 12.93
CA ARG A 56 2.32 -5.08 11.84
C ARG A 56 1.43 -6.30 11.54
N ALA A 57 0.96 -7.02 12.56
CA ALA A 57 0.10 -8.19 12.39
C ALA A 57 -1.17 -7.89 11.58
N LYS A 58 -1.80 -6.74 11.82
CA LYS A 58 -3.01 -6.33 11.08
C LYS A 58 -2.70 -5.94 9.62
N LYS A 59 -1.54 -5.33 9.37
CA LYS A 59 -1.06 -5.05 8.00
C LYS A 59 -0.82 -6.36 7.23
N LEU A 60 -0.15 -7.33 7.85
CA LEU A 60 0.10 -8.65 7.26
C LEU A 60 -1.21 -9.40 6.98
N ALA A 61 -2.19 -9.32 7.88
CA ALA A 61 -3.51 -9.89 7.63
C ALA A 61 -4.23 -9.22 6.46
N LEU A 62 -4.08 -7.90 6.27
CA LEU A 62 -4.63 -7.21 5.11
C LEU A 62 -3.95 -7.67 3.80
N ILE A 63 -2.62 -7.76 3.80
CA ILE A 63 -1.84 -8.29 2.66
C ILE A 63 -2.30 -9.71 2.33
N GLY A 64 -2.37 -10.61 3.31
CA GLY A 64 -2.73 -12.01 3.09
C GLY A 64 -4.17 -12.25 2.63
N LYS A 65 -5.08 -11.29 2.87
CA LYS A 65 -6.46 -11.34 2.35
C LYS A 65 -6.55 -11.03 0.86
N VAL A 66 -5.59 -10.28 0.33
CA VAL A 66 -5.52 -9.93 -1.09
C VAL A 66 -4.38 -10.74 -1.68
N SER A 67 -4.69 -11.99 -1.99
CA SER A 67 -3.83 -12.79 -2.87
C SER A 67 -3.88 -12.14 -4.24
N LEU A 68 -2.82 -11.43 -4.63
CA LEU A 68 -2.63 -11.07 -6.04
C LEU A 68 -2.51 -12.40 -6.81
N PRO A 69 -3.30 -12.62 -7.88
CA PRO A 69 -3.17 -13.80 -8.73
C PRO A 69 -1.78 -13.88 -9.38
#